data_AF-A0AAP0MV89-F1
#
_entry.id   AF-A0AAP0MV89-F1
#
_cell.length_a   1.000
_cell.length_b   1.000
_cell.length_c   1.000
_cell.angle_alpha   90.00
_cell.angle_beta   90.00
_cell.angle_gamma   90.00
#
_symmetry.space_group_name_H-M   'P 1'
#
loop_
_entity.id
_entity.type
_entity.pdbx_description
1 polymer ?
#
loop_
_entity_poly.entity_id
_entity_poly.type
_entity_poly.pdbx_seq_one_letter_code
_entity_poly.pdbx_strand_id
1 'polypeptide(L)'
;MGARKVALVGLGPLGCTPNAIATYPRNGAKCVEKMNNAAKLFDEGLKSLVDKFNKDHSNAQFIFINASGIISGDAAAQGTHTQP
;
A
#
# COMPACT_ATOMS: atom_id res chain seq x y z
N MET A 1 -13.91 20.30 14.43
CA MET A 1 -12.76 19.40 14.17
C MET A 1 -13.20 18.40 13.11
N GLY A 2 -12.45 18.24 12.01
CA GLY A 2 -12.78 17.27 10.97
C GLY A 2 -11.68 17.18 9.92
N ALA A 3 -11.08 16.00 9.76
CA ALA A 3 -10.13 15.75 8.70
C ALA A 3 -10.89 15.66 7.36
N ARG A 4 -10.60 16.57 6.44
CA ARG A 4 -11.23 16.63 5.10
C ARG A 4 -10.35 16.06 4.00
N LYS A 5 -9.09 15.74 4.32
CA LYS A 5 -8.11 15.14 3.41
C LYS A 5 -7.27 14.16 4.22
N VAL A 6 -7.30 12.89 3.84
CA VAL A 6 -6.58 11.81 4.54
C VAL A 6 -5.86 10.95 3.51
N ALA A 7 -4.55 10.80 3.67
CA ALA A 7 -3.75 9.91 2.84
C ALA A 7 -3.51 8.59 3.58
N LEU A 8 -3.83 7.48 2.92
CA LEU A 8 -3.60 6.12 3.40
C LEU A 8 -2.48 5.53 2.55
N VAL A 9 -1.34 5.25 3.19
CA VAL A 9 -0.15 4.74 2.50
C VAL A 9 -0.12 3.22 2.60
N GLY A 10 -0.04 2.55 1.45
CA GLY A 10 0.15 1.11 1.36
C GLY A 10 1.52 0.67 1.84
N LEU A 11 1.73 -0.64 1.91
CA LEU A 11 2.98 -1.24 2.33
C LEU A 11 3.95 -1.43 1.16
N GLY A 12 5.24 -1.34 1.46
CA GLY A 12 6.28 -1.78 0.55
C GLY A 12 6.42 -3.31 0.52
N PRO A 13 7.34 -3.85 -0.31
CA PRO A 13 7.62 -5.28 -0.36
C PRO A 13 8.34 -5.74 0.93
N LEU A 14 7.56 -6.04 1.97
CA LEU A 14 8.07 -6.40 3.30
C LEU A 14 9.02 -7.60 3.31
N GLY A 15 8.78 -8.57 2.42
CA GLY A 15 9.62 -9.74 2.25
C GLY A 15 11.00 -9.44 1.67
N CYS A 16 11.21 -8.25 1.12
CA CYS A 16 12.49 -7.80 0.59
C CYS A 16 13.27 -6.91 1.58
N THR A 17 12.77 -6.72 2.81
CA THR A 17 13.50 -5.97 3.83
C THR A 17 14.73 -6.74 4.32
N PRO A 18 15.83 -6.07 4.72
CA PRO A 18 17.03 -6.75 5.21
C PRO A 18 16.73 -7.72 6.37
N ASN A 19 15.83 -7.33 7.27
CA ASN A 19 15.43 -8.18 8.39
C ASN A 19 14.69 -9.44 7.93
N ALA A 20 13.76 -9.33 6.97
CA ALA A 20 13.04 -10.49 6.44
C ALA A 20 13.99 -11.48 5.76
N ILE A 21 14.95 -10.98 4.97
CA ILE A 21 15.96 -11.78 4.29
C ILE A 21 16.88 -12.48 5.31
N ALA A 22 17.34 -11.77 6.34
CA ALA A 22 18.22 -12.31 7.37
C ALA A 22 17.51 -13.36 8.26
N THR A 23 16.23 -13.14 8.57
CA THR A 23 15.45 -14.00 9.48
C THR A 23 14.91 -15.25 8.79
N TYR A 24 14.54 -15.14 7.50
CA TYR A 24 13.99 -16.23 6.71
C TYR A 24 14.88 -16.56 5.51
N PRO A 25 16.13 -16.99 5.75
CA PRO A 25 17.05 -17.33 4.68
C PRO A 25 16.46 -18.49 3.86
N ARG A 26 16.24 -18.24 2.57
CA ARG A 26 15.90 -19.27 1.59
C ARG A 26 17.07 -19.47 0.67
N ASN A 27 17.38 -20.73 0.38
CA ASN A 27 18.42 -21.17 -0.56
C ASN A 27 18.20 -20.54 -1.96
N GLY A 28 18.73 -19.33 -2.17
CA GLY A 28 18.70 -18.60 -3.45
C GLY A 28 17.48 -17.69 -3.71
N ALA A 29 16.50 -17.58 -2.80
CA ALA A 29 15.37 -16.66 -3.02
C ALA A 29 15.71 -15.23 -2.57
N LYS A 30 15.37 -14.23 -3.40
CA LYS A 30 15.67 -12.82 -3.13
C LYS A 30 14.77 -12.18 -2.06
N CYS A 31 13.53 -12.64 -1.93
CA CYS A 31 12.55 -12.10 -0.97
C CYS A 31 11.65 -13.20 -0.36
N VAL A 32 11.03 -12.87 0.78
CA VAL A 32 10.06 -13.71 1.47
C VAL A 32 8.66 -13.47 0.90
N GLU A 33 8.32 -14.19 -0.17
CA GLU A 33 7.03 -14.04 -0.90
C GLU A 33 5.78 -14.07 -0.02
N LYS A 34 5.75 -14.89 1.05
CA LYS A 34 4.61 -14.93 1.96
C LYS A 34 4.35 -13.57 2.63
N MET A 35 5.41 -12.83 2.96
CA MET A 35 5.30 -11.50 3.55
C MET A 35 4.88 -10.46 2.51
N ASN A 36 5.38 -10.55 1.28
CA ASN A 36 4.95 -9.69 0.16
C ASN A 36 3.46 -9.89 -0.17
N ASN A 37 2.99 -11.14 -0.19
CA ASN A 37 1.58 -11.45 -0.43
C ASN A 37 0.67 -10.92 0.68
N ALA A 38 1.11 -10.99 1.94
CA ALA A 38 0.39 -10.40 3.06
C ALA A 38 0.30 -8.87 2.96
N ALA A 39 1.40 -8.21 2.55
CA ALA A 39 1.42 -6.77 2.30
C ALA A 39 0.43 -6.38 1.18
N LYS A 40 0.38 -7.16 0.09
CA LYS A 40 -0.57 -6.94 -1.00
C LYS A 40 -2.04 -7.03 -0.55
N LEU A 41 -2.38 -8.04 0.26
CA LEU A 41 -3.75 -8.18 0.80
C LEU A 41 -4.14 -7.01 1.71
N PHE A 42 -3.21 -6.50 2.51
CA PHE A 42 -3.42 -5.31 3.31
C PHE A 42 -3.72 -4.08 2.45
N ASP A 43 -2.95 -3.88 1.37
CA ASP A 43 -3.16 -2.78 0.42
C ASP A 43 -4.51 -2.86 -0.30
N GLU A 44 -4.97 -4.06 -0.65
CA GLU A 44 -6.31 -4.29 -1.21
C GLU A 44 -7.43 -3.91 -0.21
N GLY A 45 -7.22 -4.21 1.07
CA GLY A 45 -8.10 -3.78 2.15
C GLY A 45 -8.12 -2.26 2.35
N LEU A 46 -6.95 -1.61 2.29
CA LEU A 46 -6.84 -0.16 2.36
C LEU A 46 -7.57 0.54 1.21
N LYS A 47 -7.43 0.05 -0.02
CA LYS A 47 -8.18 0.57 -1.17
C LYS A 47 -9.70 0.47 -0.95
N SER A 48 -10.15 -0.71 -0.51
CA SER A 48 -11.56 -0.93 -0.17
C SER A 48 -12.06 0.04 0.92
N LEU A 49 -11.22 0.37 1.90
CA LEU A 49 -11.55 1.34 2.94
C LEU A 49 -11.60 2.77 2.41
N VAL A 50 -10.67 3.16 1.53
CA VAL A 50 -10.68 4.45 0.85
C VAL A 50 -11.97 4.63 0.05
N ASP A 51 -12.36 3.61 -0.73
CA ASP A 51 -13.60 3.64 -1.52
C ASP A 51 -14.82 3.79 -0.63
N LYS A 52 -14.89 3.03 0.47
CA LYS A 52 -15.96 3.15 1.46
C LYS A 52 -16.01 4.54 2.09
N PHE A 53 -14.89 5.08 2.53
CA PHE A 53 -14.86 6.39 3.18
C PHE A 53 -15.21 7.54 2.23
N ASN A 54 -14.76 7.49 0.98
CA ASN A 54 -15.17 8.47 -0.02
C ASN A 54 -16.68 8.39 -0.32
N LYS A 55 -17.29 7.20 -0.23
CA LYS A 55 -18.74 7.01 -0.37
C LYS A 55 -19.52 7.54 0.85
N ASP A 56 -19.04 7.24 2.06
CA ASP A 56 -19.73 7.56 3.31
C ASP A 56 -19.53 9.03 3.74
N HIS A 57 -18.48 9.70 3.25
CA HIS A 57 -18.11 11.07 3.62
C HIS A 57 -17.94 11.99 2.40
N SER A 58 -19.06 12.48 1.86
CA SER A 58 -19.09 13.37 0.69
C SER A 58 -18.33 14.70 0.85
N ASN A 59 -17.97 15.08 2.08
CA ASN A 59 -17.26 16.32 2.39
C ASN A 59 -15.79 16.10 2.80
N ALA A 60 -15.26 14.90 2.59
CA ALA A 60 -13.87 14.51 2.86
C ALA A 60 -13.30 13.72 1.67
N GLN A 61 -11.98 13.75 1.53
CA GLN A 61 -11.24 13.06 0.49
C GLN A 61 -10.24 12.08 1.12
N PHE A 62 -10.33 10.82 0.72
CA PHE A 62 -9.42 9.76 1.12
C PHE A 62 -8.65 9.30 -0.11
N ILE A 63 -7.32 9.21 0.01
CA ILE A 63 -6.42 8.89 -1.11
C ILE A 63 -5.54 7.71 -0.70
N PHE A 64 -5.47 6.69 -1.56
CA PHE A 64 -4.51 5.60 -1.41
C PHE A 64 -3.19 5.95 -2.11
N ILE A 65 -2.06 5.74 -1.43
CA ILE A 65 -0.72 5.89 -1.99
C ILE A 65 -0.07 4.51 -2.09
N ASN A 66 0.26 4.08 -3.31
CA ASN A 66 0.93 2.81 -3.56
C ASN A 66 2.43 2.93 -3.26
N ALA A 67 2.84 2.60 -2.03
CA ALA A 67 4.25 2.63 -1.64
C ALA A 67 5.09 1.56 -2.35
N SER A 68 4.51 0.38 -2.64
CA SER A 68 5.23 -0.71 -3.32
C SER A 68 5.73 -0.30 -4.71
N GLY A 69 4.92 0.41 -5.50
CA GLY A 69 5.32 0.93 -6.82
C GLY A 69 6.43 1.96 -6.72
N ILE A 70 6.33 2.87 -5.74
CA ILE A 70 7.35 3.91 -5.49
C ILE A 70 8.71 3.29 -5.14
N ILE A 71 8.72 2.30 -4.25
CA ILE A 71 9.94 1.61 -3.80
C ILE A 71 10.57 0.79 -4.94
N SER A 72 9.75 0.28 -5.86
CA SER A 72 10.20 -0.50 -7.01
C SER A 72 10.67 0.36 -8.18
N GLY A 73 10.53 1.70 -8.09
CA GLY A 73 10.88 2.63 -9.16
C GLY A 73 9.79 2.82 -10.21
N ASP A 74 8.63 2.21 -10.03
CA ASP A 74 7.45 2.41 -10.88
C ASP A 74 6.76 3.73 -10.50
N ALA A 75 7.30 4.82 -11.00
CA ALA A 75 6.79 6.18 -10.81
C ALA A 75 5.37 6.41 -11.39
N ALA A 76 4.79 5.42 -12.10
CA ALA A 76 3.46 5.51 -12.70
C ALA A 76 2.29 5.41 -11.69
N ALA A 77 2.55 5.05 -10.42
CA ALA A 77 1.51 4.86 -9.41
C ALA A 77 1.36 6.03 -8.42
N GLN A 78 1.81 7.24 -8.80
CA GLN A 78 1.50 8.45 -8.05
C GLN A 78 -0.02 8.60 -7.96
N GLY A 79 -0.52 8.71 -6.71
CA GLY A 79 -1.92 8.50 -6.32
C GLY A 79 -2.92 8.88 -7.42
N THR A 80 -3.64 7.90 -7.93
CA THR A 80 -4.72 8.13 -8.87
C THR A 80 -5.77 8.97 -8.15
N HIS A 81 -5.83 10.25 -8.50
CA HIS A 81 -6.97 11.10 -8.20
C HIS A 81 -8.17 10.46 -8.90
N THR A 82 -8.99 9.70 -8.18
CA THR A 82 -10.32 9.30 -8.66
C THR A 82 -11.14 10.59 -8.73
N GLN A 83 -11.06 11.29 -9.87
CA GLN A 83 -12.01 12.35 -10.19
C GLN A 83 -13.30 11.68 -10.67
N PRO A 84 -14.49 12.23 -10.32
CA PRO A 84 -15.77 11.71 -10.79
C PRO A 84 -15.84 11.49 -12.31
#